data_AF-A0A0A2EY08-F1
#
_entry.id   AF-A0A0A2EY08-F1
#
_cell.length_a   1.000
_cell.length_b   1.000
_cell.length_c   1.000
_cell.angle_alpha   90.00
_cell.angle_beta   90.00
_cell.angle_gamma   90.00
#
_symmetry.space_group_name_H-M   'P 1'
#
loop_
_entity.id
_entity.type
_entity.pdbx_description
1 polymer ?
#
loop_
_entity_poly.entity_id
_entity_poly.type
_entity_poly.pdbx_seq_one_letter_code
_entity_poly.pdbx_strand_id
1 'polypeptide(L)'
;MDIVRFNNIFAADNSSIDLFALKQLLNRFPYLEMARLVYLRELRKRDKELFDKELKSSTVFFSDRIFAYLFINEIDNKPNLSHIYDIGIISSDYFALESSNVSKDSLRELANKLKKARLAKIAKQLDNEDIDDEQRVKNLIAERRFFEALKIMRKINLNNSEKSAYFAFQIKYLETILNFRN
;
A
#
# COMPACT_ATOMS: atom_id res chain seq x y z
N MET A 1 -5.71 -34.84 8.03
CA MET A 1 -5.52 -33.76 9.04
C MET A 1 -6.80 -32.94 9.03
N ASP A 2 -7.65 -33.23 9.99
CA ASP A 2 -9.00 -32.71 10.13
C ASP A 2 -8.97 -31.23 10.53
N ILE A 3 -9.92 -30.44 10.06
CA ILE A 3 -10.11 -29.01 10.35
C ILE A 3 -10.06 -28.75 11.88
N VAL A 4 -10.47 -29.74 12.68
CA VAL A 4 -10.39 -29.76 14.14
C VAL A 4 -8.98 -29.55 14.69
N ARG A 5 -7.92 -30.05 14.01
CA ARG A 5 -6.53 -29.87 14.47
C ARG A 5 -5.98 -28.47 14.24
N PHE A 6 -6.52 -27.71 13.27
CA PHE A 6 -6.04 -26.37 12.97
C PHE A 6 -6.33 -25.39 14.10
N ASN A 7 -7.49 -25.52 14.75
CA ASN A 7 -7.86 -24.70 15.90
C ASN A 7 -6.90 -24.91 17.09
N ASN A 8 -6.37 -26.12 17.27
CA ASN A 8 -5.39 -26.42 18.32
C ASN A 8 -3.97 -25.88 18.06
N ILE A 9 -3.66 -25.42 16.84
CA ILE A 9 -2.37 -24.77 16.55
C ILE A 9 -2.33 -23.37 17.18
N PHE A 10 -3.50 -22.73 17.29
CA PHE A 10 -3.64 -21.33 17.68
C PHE A 10 -4.40 -21.10 18.99
N ALA A 11 -5.02 -22.14 19.58
CA ALA A 11 -5.80 -22.02 20.81
C ALA A 11 -5.33 -23.00 21.91
N ALA A 12 -4.87 -22.46 23.03
CA ALA A 12 -5.56 -22.56 24.33
C ALA A 12 -4.80 -21.82 25.44
N ASP A 13 -3.46 -21.82 25.43
CA ASP A 13 -2.64 -21.13 26.43
C ASP A 13 -1.50 -20.38 25.75
N ASN A 14 -1.31 -19.10 26.12
CA ASN A 14 -0.47 -18.10 25.45
C ASN A 14 1.06 -18.37 25.43
N SER A 15 1.54 -19.61 25.30
CA SER A 15 2.98 -19.89 25.49
C SER A 15 3.60 -20.97 24.59
N SER A 16 2.87 -21.84 23.90
CA SER A 16 3.52 -22.87 23.07
C SER A 16 2.78 -23.18 21.77
N ILE A 17 3.18 -22.48 20.70
CA ILE A 17 2.87 -22.90 19.34
C ILE A 17 3.64 -24.21 19.05
N ASP A 18 2.94 -25.24 18.55
CA ASP A 18 3.55 -26.50 18.15
C ASP A 18 4.24 -26.37 16.78
N LEU A 19 5.59 -26.33 16.79
CA LEU A 19 6.41 -26.26 15.58
C LEU A 19 6.24 -27.48 14.67
N PHE A 20 5.96 -28.66 15.25
CA PHE A 20 5.82 -29.88 14.47
C PHE A 20 4.53 -29.87 13.67
N ALA A 21 3.41 -29.52 14.30
CA ALA A 21 2.15 -29.30 13.58
C ALA A 21 2.28 -28.22 12.50
N LEU A 22 2.99 -27.12 12.80
CA LEU A 22 3.19 -26.03 11.85
C LEU A 22 4.06 -26.43 10.66
N LYS A 23 5.10 -27.24 10.88
CA LYS A 23 5.92 -27.80 9.78
C LYS A 23 5.13 -28.76 8.90
N GLN A 24 4.30 -29.63 9.49
CA GLN A 24 3.40 -30.48 8.71
C GLN A 24 2.42 -29.65 7.87
N LEU A 25 1.94 -28.54 8.42
CA LEU A 25 1.06 -27.62 7.73
C LEU A 25 1.75 -26.96 6.52
N LEU A 26 2.99 -26.52 6.68
CA LEU A 26 3.79 -25.95 5.59
C LEU A 26 4.09 -26.96 4.48
N ASN A 27 4.33 -28.22 4.82
CA ASN A 27 4.51 -29.27 3.83
C ASN A 27 3.23 -29.50 2.99
N ARG A 28 2.06 -29.36 3.63
CA ARG A 28 0.77 -29.51 2.95
C ARG A 28 0.37 -28.27 2.15
N PHE A 29 0.71 -27.08 2.64
CA PHE A 29 0.36 -25.80 2.04
C PHE A 29 1.61 -24.90 1.90
N PRO A 30 2.49 -25.18 0.92
CA PRO A 30 3.78 -24.48 0.78
C PRO A 30 3.66 -22.96 0.59
N TYR A 31 2.58 -22.52 -0.06
CA TYR A 31 2.29 -21.13 -0.38
C TYR A 31 1.57 -20.37 0.73
N LEU A 32 1.32 -20.99 1.90
CA LEU A 32 0.70 -20.30 3.03
C LEU A 32 1.73 -19.41 3.74
N GLU A 33 1.91 -18.20 3.22
CA GLU A 33 2.88 -17.20 3.66
C GLU A 33 2.79 -16.92 5.17
N MET A 34 1.58 -16.70 5.71
CA MET A 34 1.38 -16.36 7.12
C MET A 34 1.82 -17.49 8.07
N ALA A 35 1.56 -18.75 7.73
CA ALA A 35 2.01 -19.88 8.55
C ALA A 35 3.54 -20.00 8.56
N ARG A 36 4.18 -19.67 7.43
CA ARG A 36 5.64 -19.68 7.28
C ARG A 36 6.29 -18.58 8.10
N LEU A 37 5.70 -17.38 8.08
CA LEU A 37 6.12 -16.26 8.91
C LEU A 37 6.01 -16.58 10.41
N VAL A 38 4.88 -17.15 10.84
CA VAL A 38 4.70 -17.61 12.22
C VAL A 38 5.73 -18.69 12.58
N TYR A 39 5.97 -19.67 11.69
CA TYR A 39 6.94 -20.73 11.91
C TYR A 39 8.35 -20.20 12.11
N LEU A 40 8.80 -19.32 11.21
CA LEU A 40 10.11 -18.70 11.29
C LEU A 40 10.26 -17.83 12.54
N ARG A 41 9.21 -17.08 12.91
CA ARG A 41 9.21 -16.26 14.12
C ARG A 41 9.38 -17.11 15.37
N GLU A 42 8.68 -18.24 15.47
CA GLU A 42 8.79 -19.13 16.63
C GLU A 42 10.09 -19.93 16.62
N LEU A 43 10.56 -20.37 15.44
CA LEU A 43 11.84 -21.07 15.28
C LEU A 43 13.02 -20.17 15.70
N ARG A 44 12.97 -18.88 15.36
CA ARG A 44 13.98 -17.87 15.76
C ARG A 44 14.18 -17.79 17.27
N LYS A 45 13.11 -17.95 18.06
CA LYS A 45 13.17 -17.94 19.53
C LYS A 45 13.86 -19.18 20.11
N ARG A 46 13.80 -20.32 19.39
CA ARG A 46 14.28 -21.61 19.86
C ARG A 46 15.68 -21.93 19.36
N ASP A 47 15.88 -21.89 18.04
CA ASP A 47 17.09 -22.37 17.37
C ASP A 47 17.54 -21.42 16.25
N LYS A 48 18.61 -20.64 16.50
CA LYS A 48 19.14 -19.66 15.54
C LYS A 48 19.71 -20.32 14.27
N GLU A 49 20.40 -21.43 14.40
CA GLU A 49 21.04 -22.11 13.25
C GLU A 49 20.02 -22.72 12.28
N LEU A 50 19.00 -23.39 12.83
CA LEU A 50 17.90 -23.95 12.04
C LEU A 50 17.07 -22.85 11.38
N PHE A 51 16.87 -21.74 12.09
CA PHE A 51 16.20 -20.56 11.56
C PHE A 51 16.88 -20.02 10.29
N ASP A 52 18.19 -19.82 10.30
CA ASP A 52 18.91 -19.26 9.13
C ASP A 52 18.79 -20.17 7.89
N LYS A 53 18.78 -21.49 8.10
CA LYS A 53 18.60 -22.48 7.02
C LYS A 53 17.18 -22.46 6.44
N GLU A 54 16.18 -22.45 7.32
CA GLU A 54 14.76 -22.44 6.92
C GLU A 54 14.34 -21.09 6.35
N LEU A 55 14.92 -19.99 6.82
CA LEU A 55 14.69 -18.64 6.30
C LEU A 55 15.10 -18.55 4.83
N LYS A 56 16.31 -19.00 4.49
CA LYS A 56 16.81 -19.02 3.10
C LYS A 56 15.85 -19.77 2.17
N SER A 57 15.43 -20.96 2.59
CA SER A 57 14.47 -21.79 1.83
C SER A 57 13.09 -21.14 1.72
N SER A 58 12.68 -20.42 2.76
CA SER A 58 11.38 -19.77 2.87
C SER A 58 11.27 -18.48 2.07
N THR A 59 12.39 -17.82 1.75
CA THR A 59 12.40 -16.53 1.03
C THR A 59 11.70 -16.55 -0.33
N VAL A 60 11.69 -17.70 -1.00
CA VAL A 60 11.03 -17.90 -2.30
C VAL A 60 9.51 -17.75 -2.21
N PHE A 61 8.93 -17.97 -1.03
CA PHE A 61 7.49 -17.99 -0.82
C PHE A 61 6.93 -16.65 -0.31
N PHE A 62 7.76 -15.64 -0.09
CA PHE A 62 7.31 -14.33 0.42
C PHE A 62 6.95 -13.38 -0.71
N SER A 63 5.76 -12.81 -0.63
CA SER A 63 5.30 -11.78 -1.56
C SER A 63 5.99 -10.45 -1.28
N ASP A 64 6.11 -10.10 0.01
CA ASP A 64 6.79 -8.89 0.48
C ASP A 64 7.89 -9.25 1.49
N ARG A 65 9.14 -9.14 1.03
CA ARG A 65 10.32 -9.43 1.84
C ARG A 65 10.55 -8.42 2.96
N ILE A 66 10.08 -7.18 2.79
CA ILE A 66 10.17 -6.14 3.81
C ILE A 66 9.19 -6.48 4.94
N PHE A 67 7.94 -6.77 4.59
CA PHE A 67 6.95 -7.24 5.56
C PHE A 67 7.41 -8.51 6.29
N ALA A 68 7.93 -9.51 5.56
CA ALA A 68 8.43 -10.75 6.15
C ALA A 68 9.55 -10.51 7.16
N TYR A 69 10.53 -9.67 6.80
CA TYR A 69 11.61 -9.28 7.70
C TYR A 69 11.09 -8.57 8.95
N LEU A 70 10.16 -7.61 8.78
CA LEU A 70 9.58 -6.86 9.88
C LEU A 70 8.79 -7.76 10.81
N PHE A 71 7.85 -8.54 10.29
CA PHE A 71 7.02 -9.47 11.06
C PHE A 71 7.86 -10.45 11.88
N ILE A 72 8.94 -10.98 11.30
CA ILE A 72 9.84 -11.89 12.00
C ILE A 72 10.57 -11.16 13.13
N ASN A 73 11.00 -9.91 12.91
CA ASN A 73 11.83 -9.12 13.85
C ASN A 73 11.05 -8.24 14.85
N GLU A 74 9.75 -8.05 14.67
CA GLU A 74 8.84 -7.18 15.47
C GLU A 74 8.73 -7.50 16.97
N ILE A 75 9.50 -8.47 17.48
CA ILE A 75 9.57 -8.78 18.92
C ILE A 75 10.53 -7.81 19.64
N ASP A 76 11.57 -7.31 18.96
CA ASP A 76 12.68 -6.62 19.63
C ASP A 76 12.61 -5.09 19.50
N ASN A 77 11.86 -4.58 18.53
CA ASN A 77 11.58 -3.17 18.37
C ASN A 77 10.17 -3.05 17.81
N LYS A 78 9.36 -2.14 18.36
CA LYS A 78 8.20 -1.61 17.66
C LYS A 78 8.71 -0.47 16.76
N PRO A 79 9.16 -0.69 15.51
CA PRO A 79 9.14 0.42 14.58
C PRO A 79 7.66 0.79 14.40
N ASN A 80 7.35 2.08 14.51
CA ASN A 80 6.03 2.62 14.20
C ASN A 80 5.59 2.06 12.83
N LEU A 81 4.65 1.10 12.85
CA LEU A 81 4.17 0.38 11.65
C LEU A 81 3.58 1.35 10.60
N SER A 82 3.18 2.55 11.03
CA SER A 82 2.79 3.66 10.16
C SER A 82 3.89 4.08 9.18
N HIS A 83 5.16 4.08 9.57
CA HIS A 83 6.25 4.57 8.73
C HIS A 83 6.68 3.60 7.63
N ILE A 84 6.32 2.31 7.72
CA ILE A 84 6.79 1.30 6.77
C ILE A 84 5.95 1.29 5.49
N TYR A 85 4.63 1.42 5.61
CA TYR A 85 3.76 1.67 4.44
C TYR A 85 4.01 3.06 3.85
N ASP A 86 4.53 3.99 4.66
CA ASP A 86 5.03 5.27 4.17
C ASP A 86 6.35 5.14 3.38
N ILE A 87 7.13 4.05 3.45
CA ILE A 87 8.39 3.93 2.66
C ILE A 87 8.13 3.92 1.14
N GLY A 88 7.02 3.35 0.68
CA GLY A 88 6.57 3.50 -0.71
C GLY A 88 6.12 4.94 -1.05
N ILE A 89 5.88 5.76 -0.02
CA ILE A 89 5.52 7.19 -0.05
C ILE A 89 6.75 8.08 0.26
N ILE A 90 7.93 7.52 0.57
CA ILE A 90 9.23 8.22 0.73
C ILE A 90 9.78 8.68 -0.64
N SER A 91 8.93 9.32 -1.43
CA SER A 91 9.30 10.42 -2.29
C SER A 91 9.03 11.79 -1.63
N SER A 92 8.52 11.85 -0.38
CA SER A 92 8.13 13.14 0.24
C SER A 92 8.69 13.48 1.63
N ASP A 93 9.65 12.74 2.17
CA ASP A 93 10.25 12.99 3.50
C ASP A 93 11.24 14.18 3.53
N TYR A 94 10.76 15.34 3.12
CA TYR A 94 11.48 16.62 3.12
C TYR A 94 11.70 17.20 4.54
N PHE A 95 11.28 16.51 5.61
CA PHE A 95 11.23 17.07 6.98
C PHE A 95 11.81 16.19 8.10
N ALA A 96 12.36 15.00 7.82
CA ALA A 96 12.92 14.12 8.84
C ALA A 96 14.41 14.39 9.16
N LEU A 97 14.78 15.65 9.41
CA LEU A 97 16.13 16.02 9.86
C LEU A 97 16.10 16.39 11.35
N GLU A 98 16.43 15.45 12.22
CA GLU A 98 16.50 15.65 13.69
C GLU A 98 17.76 16.38 14.17
N SER A 99 18.67 16.81 13.28
CA SER A 99 19.97 17.38 13.68
C SER A 99 20.23 18.78 13.13
N SER A 100 19.41 19.76 13.52
CA SER A 100 19.83 21.17 13.39
C SER A 100 19.36 22.00 14.58
N ASN A 101 20.27 22.85 15.08
CA ASN A 101 20.08 23.82 16.16
C ASN A 101 19.13 24.97 15.75
N VAL A 102 18.09 24.66 14.97
CA VAL A 102 17.04 25.59 14.59
C VAL A 102 15.92 25.40 15.60
N SER A 103 15.51 26.49 16.27
CA SER A 103 14.43 26.45 17.26
C SER A 103 13.22 25.70 16.68
N LYS A 104 12.85 24.57 17.32
CA LYS A 104 11.76 23.67 16.87
C LYS A 104 10.47 24.43 16.60
N ASP A 105 10.28 25.53 17.32
CA ASP A 105 9.12 26.40 17.21
C ASP A 105 9.09 27.15 15.86
N SER A 106 10.24 27.56 15.32
CA SER A 106 10.34 28.25 14.01
C SER A 106 10.05 27.32 12.82
N LEU A 107 10.56 26.09 12.87
CA LEU A 107 10.30 25.07 11.84
C LEU A 107 8.85 24.60 11.86
N ARG A 108 8.29 24.41 13.06
CA ARG A 108 6.87 24.04 13.25
C ARG A 108 5.94 25.13 12.74
N GLU A 109 6.24 26.40 13.02
CA GLU A 109 5.50 27.54 12.48
C GLU A 109 5.58 27.62 10.96
N LEU A 110 6.77 27.45 10.37
CA LEU A 110 6.96 27.45 8.93
C LEU A 110 6.19 26.30 8.26
N ALA A 111 6.23 25.10 8.84
CA ALA A 111 5.48 23.94 8.36
C ALA A 111 3.96 24.20 8.40
N ASN A 112 3.46 24.79 9.50
CA ASN A 112 2.05 25.16 9.62
C ASN A 112 1.64 26.23 8.59
N LYS A 113 2.50 27.24 8.36
CA LYS A 113 2.27 28.28 7.36
C LYS A 113 2.24 27.71 5.94
N LEU A 114 3.16 26.80 5.61
CA LEU A 114 3.22 26.09 4.32
C LEU A 114 2.01 25.18 4.13
N LYS A 115 1.60 24.44 5.16
CA LYS A 115 0.39 23.60 5.14
C LYS A 115 -0.85 24.46 4.90
N LYS A 116 -0.98 25.58 5.60
CA LYS A 116 -2.09 26.55 5.41
C LYS A 116 -2.09 27.13 4.00
N ALA A 117 -0.94 27.51 3.47
CA ALA A 117 -0.81 28.04 2.10
C ALA A 117 -1.16 26.98 1.04
N ARG A 118 -0.74 25.72 1.24
CA ARG A 118 -1.13 24.59 0.37
C ARG A 118 -2.63 24.35 0.41
N LEU A 119 -3.23 24.28 1.60
CA LEU A 119 -4.68 24.09 1.74
C LEU A 119 -5.47 25.23 1.09
N ALA A 120 -5.01 26.48 1.22
CA ALA A 120 -5.63 27.62 0.54
C ALA A 120 -5.48 27.54 -1.00
N LYS A 121 -4.35 27.06 -1.50
CA LYS A 121 -4.14 26.80 -2.92
C LYS A 121 -5.03 25.67 -3.43
N ILE A 122 -5.17 24.59 -2.66
CA ILE A 122 -6.04 23.44 -2.96
C ILE A 122 -7.50 23.88 -2.93
N ALA A 123 -7.94 24.65 -1.93
CA ALA A 123 -9.29 25.21 -1.87
C ALA A 123 -9.59 26.11 -3.09
N LYS A 124 -8.65 27.00 -3.46
CA LYS A 124 -8.78 27.78 -4.71
C LYS A 124 -8.79 26.93 -5.97
N GLN A 125 -8.17 25.75 -5.97
CA GLN A 125 -8.21 24.82 -7.09
C GLN A 125 -9.53 24.04 -7.13
N LEU A 126 -10.05 23.63 -5.97
CA LEU A 126 -11.36 22.99 -5.81
C LEU A 126 -12.50 23.93 -6.22
N ASP A 127 -12.45 25.21 -5.85
CA ASP A 127 -13.45 26.22 -6.24
C ASP A 127 -13.45 26.54 -7.76
N ASN A 128 -12.43 26.09 -8.51
CA ASN A 128 -12.39 26.18 -9.98
C ASN A 128 -12.72 24.85 -10.69
N GLU A 129 -12.90 23.74 -9.94
CA GLU A 129 -13.22 22.40 -10.48
C GLU A 129 -14.73 22.11 -10.57
N ASP A 130 -15.59 23.04 -10.15
CA ASP A 130 -17.06 22.92 -10.25
C ASP A 130 -17.66 23.39 -11.60
N ILE A 131 -16.83 23.77 -12.58
CA ILE A 131 -17.28 23.85 -13.97
C ILE A 131 -17.36 22.42 -14.48
N ASP A 132 -18.49 21.76 -14.20
CA ASP A 132 -18.92 20.41 -14.60
C ASP A 132 -17.91 19.74 -15.53
N ASP A 133 -17.01 18.92 -14.96
CA ASP A 133 -15.97 18.22 -15.71
C ASP A 133 -16.57 17.46 -16.93
N GLU A 134 -17.86 17.09 -16.89
CA GLU A 134 -18.60 16.52 -18.01
C GLU A 134 -18.82 17.52 -19.17
N GLN A 135 -19.21 18.76 -18.88
CA GLN A 135 -19.32 19.84 -19.89
C GLN A 135 -17.96 20.18 -20.49
N ARG A 136 -16.92 20.21 -19.66
CA ARG A 136 -15.55 20.45 -20.13
C ARG A 136 -15.10 19.36 -21.09
N VAL A 137 -15.39 18.09 -20.78
CA VAL A 137 -15.15 16.97 -21.69
C VAL A 137 -15.93 17.13 -23.00
N LYS A 138 -17.23 17.49 -22.94
CA LYS A 138 -18.05 17.70 -24.15
C LYS A 138 -17.44 18.76 -25.07
N ASN A 139 -16.99 19.88 -24.51
CA ASN A 139 -16.34 20.95 -25.26
C ASN A 139 -15.00 20.47 -25.87
N LEU A 140 -14.17 19.74 -25.12
CA LEU A 140 -12.89 19.20 -25.62
C LEU A 140 -13.07 18.16 -26.74
N ILE A 141 -14.14 17.36 -26.69
CA ILE A 141 -14.50 16.43 -27.78
C ILE A 141 -14.89 17.22 -29.03
N ALA A 142 -15.67 18.30 -28.89
CA ALA A 142 -16.02 19.18 -30.00
C ALA A 142 -14.79 19.87 -30.62
N GLU A 143 -13.82 20.27 -29.78
CA GLU A 143 -12.52 20.83 -30.19
C GLU A 143 -11.55 19.78 -30.78
N ARG A 144 -11.94 18.50 -30.87
CA ARG A 144 -11.09 17.36 -31.28
C ARG A 144 -9.83 17.15 -30.43
N ARG A 145 -9.82 17.65 -29.19
CA ARG A 145 -8.75 17.49 -28.20
C ARG A 145 -8.97 16.22 -27.37
N PHE A 146 -8.96 15.08 -28.05
CA PHE A 146 -9.34 13.79 -27.46
C PHE A 146 -8.43 13.33 -26.32
N PHE A 147 -7.14 13.65 -26.36
CA PHE A 147 -6.19 13.27 -25.31
C PHE A 147 -6.50 13.95 -23.97
N GLU A 148 -6.84 15.25 -24.00
CA GLU A 148 -7.20 16.01 -22.81
C GLU A 148 -8.56 15.59 -22.26
N ALA A 149 -9.53 15.36 -23.14
CA ALA A 149 -10.83 14.80 -22.78
C ALA A 149 -10.67 13.44 -22.08
N LEU A 150 -9.80 12.57 -22.59
CA LEU A 150 -9.53 11.24 -22.03
C LEU A 150 -8.88 11.33 -20.64
N LYS A 151 -7.96 12.27 -20.43
CA LYS A 151 -7.34 12.51 -19.11
C LYS A 151 -8.36 12.90 -18.06
N ILE A 152 -9.27 13.82 -18.40
CA ILE A 152 -10.34 14.25 -17.50
C ILE A 152 -11.31 13.08 -17.27
N MET A 153 -11.69 12.34 -18.31
CA MET A 153 -12.62 11.21 -18.19
C MET A 153 -12.08 10.10 -17.26
N ARG A 154 -10.78 9.80 -17.33
CA ARG A 154 -10.13 8.85 -16.40
C ARG A 154 -10.11 9.37 -14.96
N LYS A 155 -9.93 10.68 -14.75
CA LYS A 155 -10.02 11.32 -13.42
C LYS A 155 -11.42 11.17 -12.83
N ILE A 156 -12.47 11.44 -13.61
CA ILE A 156 -13.87 11.28 -13.18
C ILE A 156 -14.18 9.82 -12.83
N ASN A 157 -13.74 8.86 -13.67
CA ASN A 157 -14.00 7.44 -13.45
C ASN A 157 -13.35 6.90 -12.17
N LEU A 158 -12.18 7.42 -11.77
CA LEU A 158 -11.53 7.01 -10.52
C LEU A 158 -12.30 7.46 -9.27
N ASN A 159 -13.01 8.59 -9.35
CA ASN A 159 -13.68 9.20 -8.20
C ASN A 159 -15.15 8.76 -8.04
N ASN A 160 -15.78 8.18 -9.08
CA ASN A 160 -17.20 7.80 -9.07
C ASN A 160 -17.43 6.33 -9.48
N SER A 161 -17.69 5.46 -8.50
CA SER A 161 -17.94 4.03 -8.73
C SER A 161 -19.27 3.73 -9.42
N GLU A 162 -20.32 4.52 -9.19
CA GLU A 162 -21.69 4.22 -9.68
C GLU A 162 -21.88 4.46 -11.19
N LYS A 163 -21.17 5.44 -11.77
CA LYS A 163 -21.24 5.78 -13.20
C LYS A 163 -20.12 5.15 -14.04
N SER A 164 -19.34 4.25 -13.43
CA SER A 164 -18.12 3.71 -14.04
C SER A 164 -18.37 3.04 -15.40
N ALA A 165 -19.52 2.38 -15.59
CA ALA A 165 -19.86 1.74 -16.86
C ALA A 165 -19.99 2.74 -18.02
N TYR A 166 -20.70 3.85 -17.82
CA TYR A 166 -20.89 4.88 -18.85
C TYR A 166 -19.56 5.55 -19.24
N PHE A 167 -18.75 5.91 -18.24
CA PHE A 167 -17.44 6.51 -18.48
C PHE A 167 -16.46 5.53 -19.13
N ALA A 168 -16.48 4.25 -18.76
CA ALA A 168 -15.65 3.22 -19.39
C ALA A 168 -15.91 3.12 -20.90
N PHE A 169 -17.18 3.18 -21.34
CA PHE A 169 -17.52 3.21 -22.76
C PHE A 169 -16.99 4.46 -23.46
N GLN A 170 -17.10 5.62 -22.83
CA GLN A 170 -16.60 6.88 -23.41
C GLN A 170 -15.07 6.91 -23.48
N ILE A 171 -14.37 6.37 -22.47
CA ILE A 171 -12.91 6.20 -22.49
C ILE A 171 -12.52 5.30 -23.66
N LYS A 172 -13.17 4.13 -23.79
CA LYS A 172 -12.91 3.20 -24.88
C LYS A 172 -13.15 3.84 -26.26
N TYR A 173 -14.20 4.64 -26.39
CA TYR A 173 -14.48 5.39 -27.62
C TYR A 173 -13.36 6.39 -27.96
N LEU A 174 -12.90 7.17 -26.97
CA LEU A 174 -11.81 8.12 -27.17
C LEU A 174 -10.47 7.44 -27.52
N GLU A 175 -10.16 6.31 -26.87
CA GLU A 175 -8.99 5.48 -27.20
C GLU A 175 -9.05 4.94 -28.62
N THR A 176 -10.23 4.47 -29.03
CA THR A 176 -10.46 3.97 -30.38
C THR A 176 -10.22 5.06 -31.42
N ILE A 177 -10.75 6.28 -31.21
CA ILE A 177 -10.50 7.42 -32.11
C ILE A 177 -9.02 7.76 -32.19
N LEU A 178 -8.32 7.79 -31.05
CA LEU A 178 -6.89 8.09 -31.02
C LEU A 178 -6.06 7.03 -31.76
N ASN A 179 -6.40 5.75 -31.61
CA ASN A 179 -5.75 4.65 -32.32
C ASN A 179 -5.99 4.68 -33.84
N PHE A 180 -7.15 5.17 -34.30
CA PHE A 180 -7.44 5.31 -35.73
C PHE A 180 -6.77 6.52 -36.39
N ARG A 181 -6.29 7.48 -35.60
CA ARG A 181 -5.70 8.74 -36.09
C ARG A 181 -4.17 8.70 -36.17
N ASN A 182 -3.55 7.72 -35.51
CA ASN A 182 -2.13 7.38 -35.64
C ASN A 182 -1.93 6.31 -36.72
#